data_AF-A0A377WNG8-F1
#
_entry.id   AF-A0A377WNG8-F1
#
_cell.length_a   1.000
_cell.length_b   1.000
_cell.length_c   1.000
_cell.angle_alpha   90.00
_cell.angle_beta   90.00
_cell.angle_gamma   90.00
#
_symmetry.space_group_name_H-M   'P 1'
#
loop_
_entity.id
_entity.type
_entity.pdbx_description
1 polymer ?
#
loop_
_entity_poly.entity_id
_entity_poly.type
_entity_poly.pdbx_seq_one_letter_code
_entity_poly.pdbx_strand_id
1 'polypeptide(L)'
;MYCPGRCEAASRLHLARTVARRAERRLVELGAEVTIRQILLRYLNRLSDCLYALARSEDHAAHQRRLVTEIAARYLAASRSPAPDAPKAQAGSLSFHELHQLIRQAIEHARQLQVPVVISIVDAHGTETVTWRMPDALLVSSELAPKKPGPPSP
;
A
#
# COMPACT_ATOMS: atom_id res chain seq x y z
N MET A 1 0.38 17.51 16.40
CA MET A 1 -0.95 18.15 16.32
C MET A 1 -1.58 17.71 15.01
N TYR A 2 -2.66 16.92 15.04
CA TYR A 2 -3.25 16.30 13.85
C TYR A 2 -4.25 17.26 13.19
N CYS A 3 -4.17 17.46 11.87
CA CYS A 3 -5.10 18.32 11.14
C CYS A 3 -6.44 17.57 10.93
N PRO A 4 -7.57 18.12 11.40
CA PRO A 4 -8.89 17.61 11.03
C PRO A 4 -9.04 17.76 9.52
N GLY A 5 -9.31 16.66 8.81
CA GLY A 5 -9.58 16.67 7.37
C GLY A 5 -9.00 15.51 6.55
N ARG A 6 -8.06 14.72 7.10
CA ARG A 6 -7.49 13.57 6.37
C ARG A 6 -8.19 12.23 6.62
N CYS A 7 -8.69 12.01 7.84
CA CYS A 7 -9.50 10.85 8.20
C CYS A 7 -10.45 11.22 9.36
N GLU A 8 -11.77 11.16 9.12
CA GLU A 8 -12.78 11.49 10.13
C GLU A 8 -12.75 10.49 11.30
N ALA A 9 -12.60 9.20 11.00
CA ALA A 9 -12.54 8.14 12.00
C ALA A 9 -11.37 8.33 12.97
N ALA A 10 -10.16 8.58 12.46
CA ALA A 10 -8.98 8.86 13.27
C ALA A 10 -9.16 10.12 14.14
N SER A 11 -9.79 11.17 13.59
CA SER A 11 -10.09 12.41 14.31
C SER A 11 -11.03 12.17 15.50
N ARG A 12 -12.09 11.38 15.31
CA ARG A 12 -13.04 10.99 16.37
C ARG A 12 -12.37 10.13 17.44
N LEU A 13 -11.47 9.22 17.06
CA LEU A 13 -10.70 8.40 17.99
C LEU A 13 -9.72 9.24 18.82
N HIS A 14 -9.06 10.23 18.22
CA HIS A 14 -8.25 11.19 18.95
C HIS A 14 -9.09 12.03 19.93
N LEU A 15 -10.27 12.47 19.53
CA LEU A 15 -11.20 13.17 20.43
C LEU A 15 -11.58 12.27 21.62
N ALA A 16 -11.98 11.03 21.37
CA ALA A 16 -12.28 10.06 22.43
C ALA A 16 -11.09 9.86 23.38
N ARG A 17 -9.85 9.81 22.87
CA ARG A 17 -8.64 9.74 23.69
C ARG A 17 -8.49 10.95 24.59
N THR A 18 -8.77 12.17 24.11
CA THR A 18 -8.71 13.38 24.96
C THR A 18 -9.74 13.32 26.10
N VAL A 19 -10.93 12.76 25.85
CA VAL A 19 -11.96 12.56 26.86
C VAL A 19 -11.50 11.52 27.89
N ALA A 20 -10.94 10.38 27.45
CA ALA A 20 -10.40 9.36 28.35
C ALA A 20 -9.28 9.91 29.25
N ARG A 21 -8.34 10.70 28.70
CA ARG A 21 -7.28 11.38 29.47
C ARG A 21 -7.81 12.45 30.43
N ARG A 22 -8.96 13.06 30.13
CA ARG A 22 -9.63 14.00 31.03
C ARG A 22 -10.31 13.26 32.19
N ALA A 23 -10.96 12.13 31.90
CA ALA A 23 -11.54 11.27 32.92
C ALA A 23 -10.45 10.68 33.84
N GLU A 24 -9.31 10.25 33.28
CA GLU A 24 -8.15 9.77 34.06
C GLU A 24 -7.68 10.82 35.07
N ARG A 25 -7.47 12.08 34.63
CA ARG A 25 -7.05 13.17 35.51
C ARG A 25 -8.04 13.44 36.65
N ARG A 26 -9.34 13.53 36.33
CA ARG A 26 -10.39 13.71 37.35
C ARG A 26 -10.45 12.54 38.33
N LEU A 27 -10.21 11.32 37.86
CA LEU A 27 -10.17 10.14 38.72
C LEU A 27 -8.94 10.16 39.65
N VAL A 28 -7.79 10.63 39.17
CA VAL A 28 -6.59 10.82 40.01
C VAL A 28 -6.83 11.90 41.07
N GLU A 29 -7.43 13.02 40.70
CA GLU A 29 -7.81 14.10 41.63
C GLU A 29 -8.76 13.57 42.72
N LEU A 30 -9.82 12.86 42.33
CA LEU A 30 -10.76 12.24 43.28
C LEU A 30 -10.10 11.17 44.17
N GLY A 31 -9.05 10.51 43.67
CA GLY A 31 -8.30 9.50 44.40
C GLY A 31 -7.52 10.04 45.60
N ALA A 32 -7.32 11.36 45.67
CA ALA A 32 -6.74 12.02 46.83
C ALA A 32 -7.74 12.17 47.99
N GLU A 33 -9.04 12.23 47.68
CA GLU A 33 -10.12 12.42 48.66
C GLU A 33 -10.81 11.12 49.05
N VAL A 34 -10.90 10.16 48.11
CA VAL A 34 -11.66 8.91 48.27
C VAL A 34 -10.81 7.72 47.83
N THR A 35 -10.93 6.59 48.53
CA THR A 35 -10.28 5.33 48.13
C THR A 35 -10.86 4.82 46.81
N ILE A 36 -10.11 4.97 45.73
CA ILE A 36 -10.48 4.48 44.39
C ILE A 36 -9.83 3.13 44.11
N ARG A 37 -10.57 2.25 43.43
CA ARG A 37 -10.06 0.97 42.95
C ARG A 37 -9.00 1.20 41.87
N GLN A 38 -7.76 0.75 42.13
CA GLN A 38 -6.62 0.86 41.22
C GLN A 38 -6.88 0.27 39.82
N ILE A 39 -7.80 -0.69 39.70
CA ILE A 39 -8.21 -1.27 38.42
C ILE A 39 -8.80 -0.23 37.45
N LEU A 40 -9.48 0.80 37.96
CA LEU A 40 -10.11 1.84 37.14
C LEU A 40 -9.07 2.76 36.50
N LEU A 41 -8.03 3.12 37.25
CA LEU A 41 -6.91 3.91 36.74
C LEU A 41 -6.15 3.14 35.64
N ARG A 42 -5.86 1.86 35.88
CA ARG A 42 -5.25 0.98 34.87
C ARG A 42 -6.13 0.84 33.63
N TYR A 43 -7.45 0.71 33.81
CA TYR A 43 -8.39 0.62 32.71
C TYR A 43 -8.39 1.88 31.84
N LEU A 44 -8.50 3.08 32.44
CA LEU A 44 -8.48 4.35 31.69
C LEU A 44 -7.16 4.57 30.95
N ASN A 45 -6.04 4.18 31.57
CA ASN A 45 -4.73 4.23 30.94
C ASN A 45 -4.69 3.35 29.67
N ARG A 46 -5.09 2.07 29.80
CA ARG A 46 -5.15 1.13 28.67
C ARG A 46 -6.15 1.57 27.58
N LEU A 47 -7.31 2.09 27.97
CA LEU A 47 -8.30 2.63 27.05
C LEU A 47 -7.70 3.76 26.21
N SER A 48 -6.98 4.67 26.84
CA SER A 48 -6.36 5.79 26.13
C SER A 48 -5.32 5.32 25.10
N ASP A 49 -4.56 4.26 25.41
CA ASP A 49 -3.56 3.69 24.51
C ASP A 49 -4.20 2.90 23.37
N CYS A 50 -5.27 2.15 23.65
CA CYS A 50 -6.09 1.49 22.63
C CYS A 50 -6.65 2.51 21.62
N LEU A 51 -7.23 3.61 22.11
CA LEU A 51 -7.75 4.68 21.25
C LEU A 51 -6.67 5.33 20.38
N TYR A 52 -5.43 5.41 20.87
CA TYR A 52 -4.30 5.90 20.08
C TYR A 52 -3.88 4.91 19.00
N ALA A 53 -3.79 3.62 19.33
CA ALA A 53 -3.46 2.57 18.38
C ALA A 53 -4.48 2.52 17.24
N LEU A 54 -5.77 2.59 17.56
CA LEU A 54 -6.86 2.62 16.58
C LEU A 54 -6.82 3.88 15.71
N ALA A 55 -6.58 5.05 16.30
CA ALA A 55 -6.46 6.28 15.51
C ALA A 55 -5.32 6.18 14.48
N ARG A 56 -4.18 5.62 14.90
CA ARG A 56 -3.01 5.44 14.04
C ARG A 56 -3.25 4.40 12.94
N SER A 57 -4.00 3.32 13.20
CA SER A 57 -4.34 2.35 12.16
C SER A 57 -5.28 2.94 11.11
N GLU A 58 -6.28 3.71 11.53
CA GLU A 58 -7.19 4.40 10.61
C GLU A 58 -6.46 5.41 9.72
N ASP A 59 -5.51 6.17 10.30
CA ASP A 59 -4.65 7.08 9.54
C ASP A 59 -3.80 6.36 8.50
N HIS A 60 -3.19 5.24 8.89
CA HIS A 60 -2.36 4.45 7.99
C HIS A 60 -3.18 3.90 6.82
N ALA A 61 -4.34 3.31 7.11
CA ALA A 61 -5.24 2.77 6.09
C ALA A 61 -5.78 3.86 5.15
N ALA A 62 -6.10 5.05 5.67
CA ALA A 62 -6.52 6.19 4.85
C ALA A 62 -5.37 6.68 3.94
N HIS A 63 -4.15 6.74 4.47
CA HIS A 63 -2.98 7.14 3.70
C HIS A 63 -2.67 6.15 2.55
N GLN A 64 -2.68 4.85 2.84
CA GLN A 64 -2.47 3.81 1.83
C GLN A 64 -3.50 3.90 0.70
N ARG A 65 -4.79 4.04 1.03
CA ARG A 65 -5.86 4.21 0.04
C ARG A 65 -5.61 5.42 -0.86
N ARG A 66 -5.20 6.56 -0.27
CA ARG A 66 -4.89 7.78 -1.03
C ARG A 66 -3.75 7.57 -2.01
N LEU A 67 -2.66 6.93 -1.57
CA LEU A 67 -1.51 6.64 -2.42
C LEU A 67 -1.90 5.72 -3.59
N VAL A 68 -2.66 4.66 -3.33
CA VAL A 68 -3.12 3.74 -4.38
C VAL A 68 -3.95 4.49 -5.43
N THR A 69 -4.91 5.32 -4.99
CA THR A 69 -5.73 6.13 -5.91
C THR A 69 -4.90 7.11 -6.71
N GLU A 70 -3.93 7.78 -6.09
CA GLU A 70 -3.07 8.76 -6.75
C GLU A 70 -2.14 8.10 -7.79
N ILE A 71 -1.53 6.97 -7.46
CA ILE A 71 -0.69 6.21 -8.37
C ILE A 71 -1.52 5.69 -9.55
N ALA A 72 -2.70 5.12 -9.28
CA ALA A 72 -3.60 4.63 -10.32
C ALA A 72 -4.04 5.77 -11.27
N ALA A 73 -4.38 6.94 -10.73
CA ALA A 73 -4.75 8.10 -11.54
C ALA A 73 -3.59 8.59 -12.42
N ARG A 74 -2.37 8.69 -11.86
CA ARG A 74 -1.17 9.08 -12.61
C ARG A 74 -0.85 8.08 -13.71
N TYR A 75 -0.94 6.78 -13.42
CA TYR A 75 -0.73 5.72 -14.40
C TYR A 75 -1.75 5.80 -15.54
N LEU A 76 -3.04 5.96 -15.23
CA LEU A 76 -4.09 6.09 -16.23
C LEU A 76 -3.90 7.35 -17.09
N ALA A 77 -3.52 8.48 -16.51
CA ALA A 77 -3.22 9.70 -17.26
C ALA A 77 -2.01 9.52 -18.19
N ALA A 78 -0.93 8.91 -17.70
CA ALA A 78 0.26 8.62 -18.51
C ALA A 78 -0.03 7.63 -19.64
N SER A 79 -0.87 6.61 -19.40
CA SER A 79 -1.30 5.66 -20.43
C SER A 79 -2.21 6.24 -21.51
N ARG A 80 -2.86 7.39 -21.23
CA ARG A 80 -3.77 8.08 -22.16
C ARG A 80 -3.12 9.19 -22.97
N SER A 81 -1.92 9.65 -22.63
CA SER A 81 -1.13 10.50 -23.52
C SER A 81 -0.62 9.64 -24.69
N PRO A 82 -1.10 9.86 -25.93
CA PRO A 82 -0.43 9.26 -27.07
C PRO A 82 0.93 9.95 -27.19
N ALA A 83 2.01 9.18 -27.19
CA ALA A 83 3.26 9.67 -27.74
C ALA A 83 2.98 10.18 -29.17
N PRO A 84 3.46 11.37 -29.59
CA PRO A 84 3.08 11.95 -30.87
C PRO A 84 3.41 11.08 -32.09
N ASP A 85 4.30 10.10 -31.99
CA ASP A 85 4.76 9.29 -33.13
C ASP A 85 5.03 7.81 -32.78
N ALA A 86 4.32 7.24 -31.79
CA ALA A 86 4.41 5.79 -31.56
C ALA A 86 3.48 5.06 -32.54
N PRO A 87 3.98 4.14 -33.39
CA PRO A 87 3.12 3.34 -34.23
C PRO A 87 2.12 2.61 -33.32
N LYS A 88 0.83 2.74 -33.63
CA LYS A 88 -0.24 1.96 -32.97
C LYS A 88 0.18 0.49 -32.98
N ALA A 89 0.65 0.01 -31.83
CA ALA A 89 0.95 -1.41 -31.65
C ALA A 89 -0.38 -2.14 -31.77
N GLN A 90 -0.60 -2.73 -32.94
CA GLN A 90 -1.69 -3.63 -33.21
C GLN A 90 -1.64 -4.70 -32.11
N ALA A 91 -2.74 -4.90 -31.39
CA ALA A 91 -2.86 -5.81 -30.25
C ALA A 91 -2.81 -7.31 -30.68
N GLY A 92 -1.90 -7.67 -31.58
CA GLY A 92 -1.65 -9.03 -32.03
C GLY A 92 -0.15 -9.25 -32.12
N SER A 93 0.37 -10.11 -31.24
CA SER A 93 1.74 -10.62 -31.23
C SER A 93 2.83 -9.54 -31.23
N LEU A 94 3.31 -9.14 -30.04
CA LEU A 94 4.63 -8.52 -29.93
C LEU A 94 5.65 -9.44 -30.61
N SER A 95 6.26 -8.98 -31.70
CA SER A 95 7.29 -9.77 -32.37
C SER A 95 8.49 -9.97 -31.44
N PHE A 96 9.21 -11.08 -31.59
CA PHE A 96 10.40 -11.38 -30.80
C PHE A 96 11.41 -10.21 -30.79
N HIS A 97 11.49 -9.47 -31.91
CA HIS A 97 12.36 -8.31 -32.05
C HIS A 97 11.93 -7.13 -31.16
N GLU A 98 10.63 -6.81 -31.11
CA GLU A 98 10.09 -5.74 -30.27
C GLU A 98 10.23 -6.07 -28.78
N LEU A 99 9.98 -7.32 -28.41
CA LEU A 99 10.22 -7.87 -27.07
C LEU A 99 11.69 -7.68 -26.65
N HIS A 100 12.62 -8.06 -27.52
CA HIS A 100 14.06 -7.92 -27.25
C HIS A 100 14.49 -6.46 -27.14
N GLN A 101 13.93 -5.55 -27.97
CA GLN A 101 14.21 -4.12 -27.84
C GLN A 101 13.66 -3.53 -26.55
N LEU A 102 12.43 -3.85 -26.16
CA LEU A 102 11.80 -3.39 -24.91
C LEU A 102 12.62 -3.83 -23.69
N ILE A 103 13.04 -5.09 -23.64
CA ILE A 103 13.88 -5.61 -22.57
C ILE A 103 15.21 -4.83 -22.53
N ARG A 104 15.88 -4.63 -23.67
CA ARG A 104 17.13 -3.86 -23.68
C ARG A 104 16.98 -2.43 -23.20
N GLN A 105 15.93 -1.74 -23.64
CA GLN A 105 15.68 -0.35 -23.22
C GLN A 105 15.38 -0.25 -21.72
N ALA A 106 14.55 -1.17 -21.19
CA ALA A 106 14.24 -1.22 -19.77
C ALA A 106 15.47 -1.54 -18.92
N ILE A 107 16.36 -2.42 -19.39
CA ILE A 107 17.65 -2.71 -18.74
C ILE A 107 18.54 -1.48 -18.69
N GLU A 108 18.65 -0.77 -19.81
CA GLU A 108 19.51 0.40 -19.91
C GLU A 108 19.02 1.52 -19.01
N HIS A 109 17.71 1.73 -18.94
CA HIS A 109 17.11 2.72 -18.05
C HIS A 109 17.26 2.34 -16.57
N ALA A 110 17.10 1.06 -16.21
CA ALA A 110 17.33 0.57 -14.86
C ALA A 110 18.80 0.75 -14.41
N ARG A 111 19.76 0.55 -15.33
CA ARG A 111 21.18 0.84 -15.08
C ARG A 111 21.44 2.32 -14.82
N GLN A 112 20.81 3.21 -15.57
CA GLN A 112 20.92 4.67 -15.35
C GLN A 112 20.38 5.07 -13.98
N LEU A 113 19.31 4.44 -13.52
CA LEU A 113 18.71 4.69 -12.20
C LEU A 113 19.43 3.96 -11.05
N GLN A 114 20.39 3.08 -11.34
CA GLN A 114 21.04 2.19 -10.35
C GLN A 114 20.06 1.37 -9.50
N VAL A 115 18.87 1.06 -10.02
CA VAL A 115 17.87 0.23 -9.34
C VAL A 115 17.76 -1.10 -10.06
N PRO A 116 18.02 -2.24 -9.39
CA PRO A 116 17.83 -3.54 -10.02
C PRO A 116 16.33 -3.84 -10.19
N VAL A 117 15.91 -4.18 -11.41
CA VAL A 117 14.51 -4.40 -11.77
C VAL A 117 14.23 -5.83 -12.23
N VAL A 118 12.97 -6.23 -12.09
CA VAL A 118 12.41 -7.43 -12.73
C VAL A 118 11.40 -6.96 -13.76
N ILE A 119 11.50 -7.50 -14.97
CA ILE A 119 10.64 -7.14 -16.10
C ILE A 119 9.82 -8.37 -16.46
N SER A 120 8.50 -8.29 -16.32
CA SER A 120 7.56 -9.29 -16.82
C SER A 120 6.77 -8.70 -17.97
N ILE A 121 6.79 -9.39 -19.12
CA ILE A 121 6.04 -9.01 -20.31
C ILE A 121 4.89 -10.00 -20.45
N VAL A 122 3.67 -9.47 -20.46
CA VAL A 122 2.43 -10.22 -20.62
C VAL A 122 1.82 -9.95 -21.99
N ASP A 123 1.17 -10.95 -22.57
CA ASP A 123 0.36 -10.77 -23.78
C ASP A 123 -0.97 -10.07 -23.46
N ALA A 124 -1.76 -9.76 -24.50
CA ALA A 124 -3.05 -9.10 -24.37
C ALA A 124 -4.09 -9.95 -23.59
N HIS A 125 -3.83 -11.24 -23.37
CA HIS A 125 -4.67 -12.15 -22.61
C HIS A 125 -4.22 -12.28 -21.14
N GLY A 126 -3.16 -11.57 -20.74
CA GLY A 126 -2.59 -11.62 -19.39
C GLY A 126 -1.71 -12.85 -19.14
N THR A 127 -1.33 -13.57 -20.20
CA THR A 127 -0.37 -14.69 -20.10
C THR A 127 1.03 -14.12 -20.07
N GLU A 128 1.84 -14.56 -19.10
CA GLU A 128 3.24 -14.15 -19.01
C GLU A 128 4.04 -14.78 -20.15
N THR A 129 4.60 -13.94 -21.02
CA THR A 129 5.38 -14.36 -22.19
C THR A 129 6.87 -14.43 -21.86
N VAL A 130 7.38 -13.46 -21.11
CA VAL A 130 8.81 -13.40 -20.71
C VAL A 130 8.97 -12.73 -19.35
N THR A 131 9.73 -13.37 -18.46
CA THR A 131 10.23 -12.78 -17.22
C THR A 131 11.75 -12.64 -17.30
N TRP A 132 12.28 -11.44 -17.10
CA TRP A 132 13.72 -11.20 -17.05
C TRP A 132 14.11 -10.55 -15.72
N ARG A 133 15.14 -11.12 -15.07
CA ARG A 133 15.62 -10.72 -13.74
C ARG A 133 17.05 -10.22 -13.83
N MET A 134 17.32 -9.03 -13.29
CA MET A 134 18.69 -8.58 -13.06
C MET A 134 19.38 -9.43 -11.97
N PRO A 135 20.71 -9.68 -12.06
CA PRO A 135 21.45 -10.45 -11.06
C PRO A 135 21.26 -9.94 -9.63
N ASP A 136 21.10 -8.62 -9.45
CA ASP A 136 21.03 -7.95 -8.14
C ASP A 136 19.61 -7.59 -7.67
N ALA A 137 18.56 -8.03 -8.38
CA ALA A 137 17.18 -7.75 -7.99
C ALA A 137 16.71 -8.71 -6.88
N LEU A 138 16.46 -8.17 -5.68
CA LEU A 138 15.90 -8.91 -4.54
C LEU A 138 14.39 -9.12 -4.72
N LEU A 139 13.95 -10.38 -4.75
CA LEU A 139 12.52 -10.75 -4.71
C LEU A 139 11.97 -10.47 -3.31
N VAL A 140 11.10 -9.47 -3.17
CA VAL A 140 10.43 -9.15 -1.88
C VAL A 140 9.14 -9.98 -1.68
N SER A 141 8.75 -10.83 -2.62
CA SER A 141 7.71 -11.83 -2.37
C SER A 141 7.85 -13.03 -3.29
N SER A 142 8.06 -14.20 -2.70
CA SER A 142 7.82 -15.50 -3.32
C SER A 142 6.82 -16.25 -2.44
N GLU A 143 5.57 -15.80 -2.45
CA GLU A 143 4.48 -16.75 -2.25
C GLU A 143 4.14 -17.32 -3.62
N LEU A 144 4.80 -18.44 -3.94
CA LEU A 144 4.36 -19.36 -4.98
C LEU A 144 2.86 -19.63 -4.79
N ALA A 145 2.02 -19.16 -5.72
CA ALA A 145 0.68 -19.70 -5.86
C ALA A 145 0.82 -21.16 -6.31
N PRO A 146 0.47 -22.17 -5.48
CA PRO A 146 0.56 -23.54 -5.91
C PRO A 146 -0.57 -23.84 -6.90
N LYS A 147 -0.20 -23.99 -8.16
CA LYS A 147 -0.71 -24.96 -9.14
C LYS A 147 -2.16 -25.44 -8.87
N LYS A 148 -3.15 -24.85 -9.55
CA LYS A 148 -4.46 -25.51 -9.73
C LYS A 148 -4.50 -26.12 -11.15
N PRO A 149 -4.45 -27.46 -11.28
CA PRO A 149 -4.43 -28.14 -12.57
C PRO A 149 -5.79 -28.00 -13.27
N GLY A 150 -5.77 -27.86 -14.59
CA GLY A 150 -6.97 -27.93 -15.42
C GLY A 150 -7.60 -29.33 -15.38
N PRO A 151 -8.92 -29.45 -15.58
CA PRO A 151 -9.60 -30.74 -15.66
C PRO A 151 -9.17 -31.52 -16.91
N PRO A 152 -9.20 -32.86 -16.90
CA PRO A 152 -8.87 -33.67 -18.06
C PRO A 152 -9.97 -33.56 -19.11
N SER A 153 -9.59 -33.21 -20.34
CA SER A 153 -10.43 -33.35 -21.54
C SER A 153 -10.39 -34.82 -22.02
N PRO A 154 -11.47 -35.30 -22.65
CA PRO A 154 -11.76 -36.73 -22.86
C PRO A 154 -10.83 -37.46 -23.83
#